data_AF-A0L913-F1
#
_entry.id   AF-A0L913-F1
#
_cell.length_a   1.000
_cell.length_b   1.000
_cell.length_c   1.000
_cell.angle_alpha   90.00
_cell.angle_beta   90.00
_cell.angle_gamma   90.00
#
_symmetry.space_group_name_H-M   'P 1'
#
loop_
_entity.id
_entity.type
_entity.pdbx_description
1 polymer ?
#
loop_
_entity_poly.entity_id
_entity_poly.type
_entity_poly.pdbx_seq_one_letter_code
_entity_poly.pdbx_strand_id
1 'polypeptide(L)'
;MSNRAQQLDAAAERVKGHRIAYEIPMGTPFWWKRLTRREMAARMRVFRDDGRLRFTRFGVSRDIRKLLAEDEVSPLPTDGSLRNNLFTALDHKLNLLLQGASPPPPQTVVHRLADSAFITGEGMIFKEISPRIEIGDYIEIQFAISVTPPFSSRGYFEVVQITPDTQDEKRYEIVCCYATSTFPEKDAPLPEPEQQPEPSPQPEPAPTPAQLAEQERQKRQAYRVNDDVLFRWRVIREGEFNQIERYYKANNRNFPPLRHDQRFDGCVKLWEEVHVRFRASNPKAHSPLAWLFQQIKLIYLRSNHPQELDFTLEVLKQVLEVAELHATTFNSNRINEILGLLKRKLEFMIKRDQAFIGGDGDGHKKMLDNLLEVEKRIAQVREKLELKENKVATSVHYLSENMNRINLSDADFPEGGEDPNAERLLYPVNISATGIAYRTHKKNLAKGSFAELHIDLSDDGKHIKTWRAFAKLVMIQGPDPSMNYRVASMLLLQPPGMEDAVMAHILRKQRELIAAEKGLL
;
A
#
# COMPACT_ATOMS: atom_id res chain seq x y z
N MET A 1 -35.39 21.67 22.03
CA MET A 1 -34.29 21.85 21.06
C MET A 1 -33.72 23.26 21.30
N SER A 2 -32.95 23.42 22.37
CA SER A 2 -31.49 23.47 22.44
C SER A 2 -30.89 24.75 21.83
N ASN A 3 -30.58 25.71 22.71
CA ASN A 3 -29.85 26.96 22.47
C ASN A 3 -28.64 26.79 21.51
N ARG A 4 -28.02 25.61 21.50
CA ARG A 4 -26.90 25.27 20.61
C ARG A 4 -27.27 25.27 19.12
N ALA A 5 -28.45 24.79 18.73
CA ALA A 5 -28.84 24.77 17.32
C ALA A 5 -28.96 26.21 16.76
N GLN A 6 -29.62 27.10 17.52
CA GLN A 6 -29.72 28.52 17.18
C GLN A 6 -28.35 29.20 17.12
N GLN A 7 -27.41 28.83 17.99
CA GLN A 7 -26.04 29.35 17.96
C GLN A 7 -25.26 28.91 16.71
N LEU A 8 -25.43 27.65 16.29
CA LEU A 8 -24.78 27.12 15.09
C LEU A 8 -25.38 27.74 13.82
N ASP A 9 -26.70 27.90 13.75
CA ASP A 9 -27.36 28.58 12.63
C ASP A 9 -26.90 30.05 12.54
N ALA A 10 -26.86 30.76 13.67
CA ALA A 10 -26.35 32.14 13.70
C ALA A 10 -24.87 32.21 13.30
N ALA A 11 -24.05 31.20 13.62
CA ALA A 11 -22.65 31.14 13.20
C ALA A 11 -22.53 30.90 11.68
N ALA A 12 -23.37 30.03 11.12
CA ALA A 12 -23.40 29.78 9.67
C ALA A 12 -23.75 31.06 8.89
N GLU A 13 -24.77 31.81 9.35
CA GLU A 13 -25.16 33.08 8.74
C GLU A 13 -24.05 34.13 8.80
N ARG A 14 -23.27 34.20 9.88
CA ARG A 14 -22.13 35.13 9.94
C ARG A 14 -20.98 34.75 9.01
N VAL A 15 -20.70 33.45 8.85
CA VAL A 15 -19.68 32.96 7.91
C VAL A 15 -20.12 33.26 6.47
N LYS A 16 -21.40 33.03 6.12
CA LYS A 16 -21.97 33.30 4.79
C LYS A 16 -22.12 34.79 4.48
N GLY A 17 -22.49 35.59 5.48
CA GLY A 17 -22.74 37.03 5.34
C GLY A 17 -21.49 37.91 5.31
N HIS A 18 -20.30 37.33 5.48
CA HIS A 18 -19.05 38.09 5.53
C HIS A 18 -18.69 38.68 4.15
N ARG A 19 -18.64 40.02 4.07
CA ARG A 19 -18.37 40.77 2.82
C ARG A 19 -16.95 40.61 2.28
N ILE A 20 -16.00 40.21 3.12
CA ILE A 20 -14.60 40.00 2.74
C ILE A 20 -14.34 38.49 2.84
N ALA A 21 -14.41 37.83 1.69
CA ALA A 21 -14.06 36.42 1.54
C ALA A 21 -12.82 36.32 0.64
N TYR A 22 -11.82 35.58 1.10
CA TYR A 22 -10.69 35.17 0.27
C TYR A 22 -11.04 33.85 -0.42
N GLU A 23 -11.07 33.87 -1.74
CA GLU A 23 -11.30 32.68 -2.54
C GLU A 23 -9.99 31.87 -2.66
N ILE A 24 -10.03 30.64 -2.18
CA ILE A 24 -9.00 29.62 -2.42
C ILE A 24 -9.30 28.98 -3.78
N PRO A 25 -8.40 29.09 -4.77
CA PRO A 25 -8.65 28.56 -6.10
C PRO A 25 -8.87 27.04 -6.12
N MET A 26 -9.71 26.59 -7.04
CA MET A 26 -9.82 25.17 -7.41
C MET A 26 -8.43 24.56 -7.72
N GLY A 27 -8.23 23.30 -7.35
CA GLY A 27 -6.98 22.59 -7.59
C GLY A 27 -5.91 22.80 -6.52
N THR A 28 -6.15 23.73 -5.57
CA THR A 28 -5.29 23.96 -4.41
C THR A 28 -5.19 22.70 -3.55
N PRO A 29 -3.97 22.28 -3.15
CA PRO A 29 -3.76 21.22 -2.18
C PRO A 29 -4.55 21.49 -0.89
N PHE A 30 -5.41 20.55 -0.53
CA PHE A 30 -6.37 20.67 0.54
C PHE A 30 -6.49 19.35 1.30
N TRP A 31 -6.55 19.46 2.61
CA TRP A 31 -6.65 18.30 3.48
C TRP A 31 -7.48 18.69 4.69
N TRP A 32 -8.35 17.78 5.13
CA TRP A 32 -9.03 17.92 6.40
C TRP A 32 -9.09 16.60 7.15
N LYS A 33 -9.20 16.68 8.48
CA LYS A 33 -9.37 15.53 9.37
C LYS A 33 -10.40 15.85 10.46
N ARG A 34 -11.38 14.96 10.64
CA ARG A 34 -12.28 14.98 11.81
C ARG A 34 -11.48 14.75 13.11
N LEU A 35 -11.73 15.59 14.10
CA LEU A 35 -11.15 15.53 15.43
C LEU A 35 -12.20 15.10 16.45
N THR A 36 -11.78 14.24 17.38
CA THR A 36 -12.57 13.97 18.59
C THR A 36 -12.56 15.18 19.52
N ARG A 37 -13.58 15.33 20.37
CA ARG A 37 -13.62 16.40 21.39
C ARG A 37 -12.38 16.38 22.31
N ARG A 38 -11.87 15.20 22.65
CA ARG A 38 -10.66 15.02 23.46
C ARG A 38 -9.41 15.53 22.72
N GLU A 39 -9.28 15.19 21.43
CA GLU A 39 -8.20 15.67 20.57
C GLU A 39 -8.24 17.20 20.39
N MET A 40 -9.44 17.78 20.31
CA MET A 40 -9.60 19.24 20.20
C MET A 40 -9.26 19.93 21.53
N ALA A 41 -9.79 19.45 22.66
CA ALA A 41 -9.51 19.99 23.98
C ALA A 41 -8.01 19.98 24.33
N ALA A 42 -7.30 18.89 23.98
CA ALA A 42 -5.86 18.79 24.16
C ALA A 42 -5.09 19.87 23.37
N ARG A 43 -5.51 20.15 22.13
CA ARG A 43 -4.88 21.19 21.30
C ARG A 43 -5.18 22.60 21.79
N MET A 44 -6.41 22.85 22.23
CA MET A 44 -6.80 24.15 22.81
C MET A 44 -6.07 24.45 24.12
N ARG A 45 -5.83 23.43 24.96
CA ARG A 45 -5.01 23.58 26.17
C ARG A 45 -3.59 24.03 25.83
N VAL A 46 -2.92 23.34 24.90
CA VAL A 46 -1.58 23.72 24.41
C VAL A 46 -1.57 25.14 23.84
N PHE A 47 -2.61 25.51 23.08
CA PHE A 47 -2.71 26.87 22.54
C PHE A 47 -2.80 27.94 23.62
N ARG A 48 -3.62 27.70 24.65
CA ARG A 48 -3.81 28.61 25.78
C ARG A 48 -2.52 28.78 26.59
N ASP A 49 -1.80 27.68 26.81
CA ASP A 49 -0.58 27.68 27.62
C ASP A 49 0.60 28.37 26.92
N ASP A 50 0.72 28.21 25.59
CA ASP A 50 1.87 28.72 24.83
C ASP A 50 1.60 30.02 24.06
N GLY A 51 0.35 30.51 24.03
CA GLY A 51 -0.09 31.61 23.15
C GLY A 51 0.12 31.34 21.65
N ARG A 52 0.51 30.11 21.31
CA ARG A 52 0.91 29.66 19.98
C ARG A 52 0.19 28.37 19.70
N LEU A 53 -0.53 28.32 18.60
CA LEU A 53 -1.04 27.06 18.11
C LEU A 53 0.20 26.25 17.73
N ARG A 54 0.56 25.21 18.50
CA ARG A 54 1.64 24.30 18.11
C ARG A 54 1.14 23.50 16.91
N PHE A 55 1.42 24.03 15.72
CA PHE A 55 1.07 23.41 14.45
C PHE A 55 2.07 22.35 14.01
N THR A 56 3.11 22.10 14.79
CA THR A 56 4.08 21.04 14.52
C THR A 56 3.50 19.69 14.97
N ARG A 57 3.60 18.68 14.10
CA ARG A 57 3.52 17.27 14.55
C ARG A 57 4.43 17.11 15.77
N PHE A 58 4.00 16.35 16.77
CA PHE A 58 4.94 15.82 17.77
C PHE A 58 6.11 15.15 17.02
N GLY A 59 7.32 15.69 17.16
CA GLY A 59 8.53 15.19 16.48
C GLY A 59 9.19 16.14 15.48
N VAL A 60 8.58 17.25 15.05
CA VAL A 60 9.22 18.17 14.07
C VAL A 60 10.53 18.75 14.60
N SER A 61 10.64 19.05 15.89
CA SER A 61 11.91 19.50 16.49
C SER A 61 12.99 18.41 16.49
N ARG A 62 12.61 17.13 16.39
CA ARG A 62 13.54 16.00 16.22
C ARG A 62 13.93 15.88 14.75
N ASP A 63 12.99 16.03 13.83
CA ASP A 63 13.23 15.95 12.38
C ASP A 63 14.06 17.14 11.87
N ILE A 64 13.81 18.35 12.39
CA ILE A 64 14.65 19.54 12.15
C ILE A 64 16.06 19.33 12.70
N ARG A 65 16.19 18.81 13.93
CA ARG A 65 17.52 18.49 14.50
C ARG A 65 18.24 17.41 13.69
N LYS A 66 17.51 16.44 13.13
CA LYS A 66 18.05 15.40 12.28
C LYS A 66 18.52 15.95 10.93
N LEU A 67 17.71 16.78 10.27
CA LEU A 67 18.06 17.44 9.00
C LEU A 67 19.24 18.40 9.17
N LEU A 68 19.32 19.14 10.29
CA LEU A 68 20.46 20.00 10.60
C LEU A 68 21.74 19.21 10.91
N ALA A 69 21.62 18.01 11.49
CA ALA A 69 22.76 17.13 11.78
C ALA A 69 23.26 16.37 10.55
N GLU A 70 22.37 16.06 9.59
CA GLU A 70 22.73 15.42 8.31
C GLU A 70 23.52 16.38 7.38
N ASP A 71 23.43 17.70 7.60
CA ASP A 71 24.10 18.74 6.80
C ASP A 71 25.53 19.10 7.29
N GLU A 72 26.02 18.50 8.39
CA GLU A 72 27.42 18.68 8.82
C GLU A 72 28.44 17.99 7.89
N VAL A 73 27.97 17.24 6.88
CA VAL A 73 28.82 16.35 6.05
C VAL A 73 29.00 16.84 4.59
N SER A 74 28.39 17.96 4.18
CA SER A 74 28.56 18.45 2.80
C SER A 74 29.93 19.11 2.61
N PRO A 75 30.83 18.56 1.75
CA PRO A 75 32.12 19.20 1.48
C PRO A 75 31.89 20.53 0.74
N LEU A 76 32.48 21.61 1.26
CA LEU A 76 32.47 22.92 0.62
C LEU A 76 33.10 22.80 -0.78
N PRO A 77 32.44 23.31 -1.85
CA PRO A 77 33.05 23.36 -3.18
C PRO A 77 34.29 24.25 -3.16
N THR A 78 35.39 23.75 -3.71
CA THR A 78 36.73 24.33 -3.58
C THR A 78 36.94 25.62 -4.39
N ASP A 79 36.06 25.98 -5.32
CA ASP A 79 36.34 27.01 -6.34
C ASP A 79 35.33 28.18 -6.41
N GLY A 80 34.87 28.67 -5.26
CA GLY A 80 34.00 29.85 -5.19
C GLY A 80 34.45 30.88 -4.16
N SER A 81 34.22 32.16 -4.46
CA SER A 81 34.27 33.27 -3.49
C SER A 81 33.59 32.83 -2.18
N LEU A 82 34.36 32.77 -1.09
CA LEU A 82 33.92 32.36 0.25
C LEU A 82 32.59 32.99 0.67
N ARG A 83 32.32 34.23 0.20
CA ARG A 83 31.10 34.97 0.49
C ARG A 83 29.88 34.39 -0.22
N ASN A 84 30.00 33.99 -1.49
CA ASN A 84 28.90 33.38 -2.24
C ASN A 84 28.61 31.97 -1.72
N ASN A 85 29.64 31.21 -1.34
CA ASN A 85 29.47 29.87 -0.78
C ASN A 85 28.75 29.90 0.57
N LEU A 86 29.02 30.92 1.40
CA LEU A 86 28.34 31.10 2.69
C LEU A 86 26.85 31.44 2.50
N PHE A 87 26.51 32.34 1.57
CA PHE A 87 25.11 32.71 1.32
C PHE A 87 24.32 31.55 0.70
N THR A 88 24.91 30.79 -0.22
CA THR A 88 24.28 29.59 -0.80
C THR A 88 24.06 28.51 0.26
N ALA A 89 25.02 28.30 1.18
CA ALA A 89 24.86 27.35 2.29
C ALA A 89 23.79 27.81 3.30
N LEU A 90 23.72 29.12 3.59
CA LEU A 90 22.66 29.69 4.43
C LEU A 90 21.29 29.58 3.79
N ASP A 91 21.18 29.85 2.49
CA ASP A 91 19.93 29.74 1.74
C ASP A 91 19.47 28.27 1.63
N HIS A 92 20.41 27.34 1.43
CA HIS A 92 20.12 25.90 1.49
C HIS A 92 19.62 25.47 2.88
N LYS A 93 20.31 25.89 3.96
CA LYS A 93 19.88 25.62 5.34
C LYS A 93 18.52 26.22 5.65
N LEU A 94 18.26 27.44 5.20
CA LEU A 94 16.98 28.10 5.35
C LEU A 94 15.89 27.31 4.62
N ASN A 95 16.15 26.86 3.38
CA ASN A 95 15.23 26.04 2.61
C ASN A 95 14.95 24.68 3.27
N LEU A 96 15.96 24.01 3.82
CA LEU A 96 15.79 22.76 4.58
C LEU A 96 14.98 22.97 5.86
N LEU A 97 15.25 24.07 6.58
CA LEU A 97 14.49 24.47 7.77
C LEU A 97 13.03 24.78 7.42
N LEU A 98 12.79 25.47 6.32
CA LEU A 98 11.44 25.78 5.83
C LEU A 98 10.69 24.51 5.39
N GLN A 99 11.37 23.58 4.71
CA GLN A 99 10.81 22.26 4.35
C GLN A 99 10.50 21.40 5.59
N GLY A 100 11.36 21.44 6.62
CA GLY A 100 11.14 20.72 7.88
C GLY A 100 10.05 21.35 8.76
N ALA A 101 9.94 22.68 8.76
CA ALA A 101 8.94 23.42 9.53
C ALA A 101 7.54 23.39 8.90
N SER A 102 7.46 23.31 7.56
CA SER A 102 6.23 23.13 6.79
C SER A 102 6.37 21.91 5.86
N PRO A 103 6.35 20.68 6.41
CA PRO A 103 6.43 19.49 5.56
C PRO A 103 5.26 19.53 4.57
N PRO A 104 5.50 19.18 3.28
CA PRO A 104 4.41 19.04 2.34
C PRO A 104 3.38 18.07 2.94
N PRO A 105 2.07 18.36 2.83
CA PRO A 105 1.07 17.44 3.35
C PRO A 105 1.34 16.05 2.77
N PRO A 106 1.19 14.98 3.57
CA PRO A 106 1.57 13.63 3.16
C PRO A 106 0.93 13.35 1.79
N GLN A 107 1.74 13.14 0.74
CA GLN A 107 1.29 13.05 -0.65
C GLN A 107 0.20 11.98 -0.86
N THR A 108 0.04 11.06 0.09
CA THR A 108 -0.97 10.01 0.12
C THR A 108 -2.37 10.45 0.61
N VAL A 109 -2.55 11.70 1.07
CA VAL A 109 -3.85 12.21 1.58
C VAL A 109 -4.17 13.63 1.07
N VAL A 110 -3.40 14.15 0.11
CA VAL A 110 -3.67 15.48 -0.45
C VAL A 110 -4.83 15.38 -1.43
N HIS A 111 -6.02 15.77 -0.99
CA HIS A 111 -7.11 16.05 -1.90
C HIS A 111 -6.80 17.40 -2.58
N ARG A 112 -7.19 17.54 -3.85
CA ARG A 112 -7.24 18.86 -4.47
C ARG A 112 -8.66 19.37 -4.30
N LEU A 113 -8.79 20.65 -3.93
CA LEU A 113 -10.10 21.30 -3.93
C LEU A 113 -10.76 21.10 -5.30
N ALA A 114 -11.90 20.42 -5.31
CA ALA A 114 -12.64 20.13 -6.53
C ALA A 114 -13.36 21.38 -7.06
N ASP A 115 -13.69 22.32 -6.18
CA ASP A 115 -14.20 23.67 -6.47
C ASP A 115 -13.46 24.68 -5.56
N SER A 116 -13.61 25.97 -5.84
CA SER A 116 -13.11 27.02 -4.95
C SER A 116 -13.67 26.88 -3.53
N ALA A 117 -12.85 27.19 -2.53
CA ALA A 117 -13.26 27.34 -1.15
C ALA A 117 -13.16 28.81 -0.74
N PHE A 118 -13.95 29.24 0.24
CA PHE A 118 -13.97 30.62 0.69
C PHE A 118 -13.55 30.69 2.16
N ILE A 119 -12.56 31.52 2.47
CA ILE A 119 -12.17 31.83 3.84
C ILE A 119 -12.67 33.21 4.19
N THR A 120 -13.29 33.33 5.35
CA THR A 120 -13.73 34.61 5.90
C THR A 120 -13.03 34.86 7.22
N GLY A 121 -13.20 36.06 7.80
CA GLY A 121 -12.70 36.35 9.15
C GLY A 121 -13.28 35.43 10.23
N GLU A 122 -14.42 34.79 9.96
CA GLU A 122 -15.14 33.94 10.93
C GLU A 122 -15.03 32.44 10.66
N GLY A 123 -14.62 32.03 9.47
CA GLY A 123 -14.64 30.62 9.13
C GLY A 123 -14.23 30.29 7.70
N MET A 124 -14.72 29.14 7.24
CA MET A 124 -14.43 28.63 5.90
C MET A 124 -15.65 27.92 5.32
N ILE A 125 -15.84 28.04 4.01
CA ILE A 125 -16.86 27.34 3.23
C ILE A 125 -16.14 26.51 2.17
N PHE A 126 -16.45 25.23 2.06
CA PHE A 126 -15.91 24.36 1.01
C PHE A 126 -16.90 23.27 0.63
N LYS A 127 -16.70 22.65 -0.53
CA LYS A 127 -17.54 21.57 -1.05
C LYS A 127 -16.86 20.21 -0.94
N GLU A 128 -17.59 19.19 -0.53
CA GLU A 128 -17.08 17.80 -0.38
C GLU A 128 -18.06 16.77 -0.93
N ILE A 129 -17.52 15.68 -1.49
CA ILE A 129 -18.30 14.55 -1.99
C ILE A 129 -18.50 13.57 -0.83
N SER A 130 -19.75 13.38 -0.41
CA SER A 130 -20.11 12.47 0.69
C SER A 130 -19.42 12.80 2.03
N PRO A 131 -19.74 13.94 2.68
CA PRO A 131 -19.12 14.35 3.94
C PRO A 131 -19.32 13.29 5.03
N ARG A 132 -18.21 12.75 5.57
CA ARG A 132 -18.22 11.86 6.74
C ARG A 132 -18.17 12.63 8.06
N ILE A 133 -18.81 13.79 8.08
CA ILE A 133 -18.85 14.76 9.18
C ILE A 133 -20.28 15.20 9.42
N GLU A 134 -20.57 15.56 10.67
CA GLU A 134 -21.88 16.01 11.14
C GLU A 134 -21.78 17.45 11.68
N ILE A 135 -22.92 18.13 11.74
CA ILE A 135 -23.00 19.45 12.38
C ILE A 135 -22.57 19.34 13.86
N GLY A 136 -21.64 20.19 14.29
CA GLY A 136 -21.02 20.19 15.61
C GLY A 136 -19.74 19.35 15.72
N ASP A 137 -19.29 18.70 14.64
CA ASP A 137 -17.97 18.09 14.59
C ASP A 137 -16.86 19.14 14.55
N TYR A 138 -15.71 18.79 15.13
CA TYR A 138 -14.48 19.57 14.98
C TYR A 138 -13.64 18.98 13.86
N ILE A 139 -13.11 19.84 13.00
CA ILE A 139 -12.22 19.45 11.91
C ILE A 139 -10.94 20.27 11.96
N GLU A 140 -9.86 19.63 11.57
CA GLU A 140 -8.58 20.26 11.30
C GLU A 140 -8.46 20.39 9.78
N ILE A 141 -8.20 21.60 9.29
CA ILE A 141 -8.06 21.86 7.85
C ILE A 141 -6.65 22.39 7.59
N GLN A 142 -6.01 21.91 6.53
CA GLN A 142 -4.76 22.42 5.98
C GLN A 142 -4.91 22.66 4.49
N PHE A 143 -4.49 23.83 4.01
CA PHE A 143 -4.51 24.17 2.58
C PHE A 143 -3.34 25.08 2.22
N ALA A 144 -2.92 25.06 0.95
CA ALA A 144 -1.90 25.97 0.45
C ALA A 144 -2.53 27.33 0.09
N ILE A 145 -2.03 28.43 0.67
CA ILE A 145 -2.45 29.80 0.28
C ILE A 145 -1.81 30.21 -1.05
N SER A 146 -0.60 29.73 -1.32
CA SER A 146 0.13 29.98 -2.58
C SER A 146 0.74 28.69 -3.10
N VAL A 147 0.82 28.56 -4.43
CA VAL A 147 1.51 27.46 -5.11
C VAL A 147 3.03 27.64 -5.03
N THR A 148 3.52 28.88 -4.99
CA THR A 148 4.95 29.19 -4.96
C THR A 148 5.23 30.55 -4.29
N PRO A 149 5.93 30.62 -3.13
CA PRO A 149 6.33 29.49 -2.29
C PRO A 149 5.10 28.82 -1.63
N PRO A 150 5.15 27.51 -1.36
CA PRO A 150 4.03 26.79 -0.76
C PRO A 150 3.85 27.20 0.71
N PHE A 151 3.07 28.25 0.94
CA PHE A 151 2.65 28.62 2.28
C PHE A 151 1.38 27.83 2.63
N SER A 152 1.47 26.87 3.56
CA SER A 152 0.28 26.16 4.02
C SER A 152 -0.34 26.85 5.23
N SER A 153 -1.61 27.21 5.13
CA SER A 153 -2.43 27.57 6.28
C SER A 153 -2.97 26.33 6.96
N ARG A 154 -3.12 26.39 8.28
CA ARG A 154 -3.75 25.34 9.08
C ARG A 154 -4.67 25.96 10.11
N GLY A 155 -5.90 25.45 10.21
CA GLY A 155 -6.91 25.95 11.14
C GLY A 155 -7.73 24.83 11.77
N TYR A 156 -8.35 25.14 12.91
CA TYR A 156 -9.31 24.27 13.58
C TYR A 156 -10.70 24.89 13.48
N PHE A 157 -11.66 24.10 13.03
CA PHE A 157 -13.00 24.59 12.72
C PHE A 157 -14.07 23.70 13.35
N GLU A 158 -15.21 24.28 13.71
CA GLU A 158 -16.43 23.55 14.05
C GLU A 158 -17.37 23.60 12.84
N VAL A 159 -17.93 22.45 12.46
CA VAL A 159 -18.88 22.33 11.37
C VAL A 159 -20.22 22.90 11.83
N VAL A 160 -20.68 24.00 11.25
CA VAL A 160 -21.89 24.70 11.69
C VAL A 160 -23.10 24.40 10.78
N GLN A 161 -22.86 24.13 9.51
CA GLN A 161 -23.91 23.82 8.55
C GLN A 161 -23.37 22.88 7.48
N ILE A 162 -24.23 21.94 7.04
CA ILE A 162 -24.00 21.07 5.89
C ILE A 162 -25.25 21.15 5.03
N THR A 163 -25.13 21.67 3.81
CA THR A 163 -26.24 21.80 2.87
C THR A 163 -25.91 21.09 1.56
N PRO A 164 -26.84 20.28 1.00
CA PRO A 164 -26.67 19.73 -0.35
C PRO A 164 -26.43 20.87 -1.35
N ASP A 165 -25.47 20.70 -2.26
CA ASP A 165 -25.19 21.70 -3.28
C ASP A 165 -26.32 21.71 -4.31
N THR A 166 -26.92 22.89 -4.52
CA THR A 166 -27.99 23.09 -5.51
C THR A 166 -27.55 22.82 -6.95
N GLN A 167 -26.25 22.87 -7.24
CA GLN A 167 -25.71 22.68 -8.59
C GLN A 167 -25.21 21.24 -8.85
N ASP A 168 -24.85 20.50 -7.81
CA ASP A 168 -24.37 19.11 -7.90
C ASP A 168 -24.92 18.29 -6.73
N GLU A 169 -25.96 17.48 -6.98
CA GLU A 169 -26.63 16.65 -5.96
C GLU A 169 -25.69 15.68 -5.23
N LYS A 170 -24.47 15.46 -5.75
CA LYS A 170 -23.47 14.58 -5.13
C LYS A 170 -22.53 15.31 -4.18
N ARG A 171 -22.56 16.65 -4.15
CA ARG A 171 -21.70 17.49 -3.30
C ARG A 171 -22.50 18.15 -2.19
N TYR A 172 -21.80 18.43 -1.10
CA TYR A 172 -22.33 19.13 0.05
C TYR A 172 -21.47 20.36 0.31
N GLU A 173 -22.11 21.52 0.44
CA GLU A 173 -21.50 22.73 0.97
C GLU A 173 -21.36 22.57 2.48
N ILE A 174 -20.12 22.61 2.95
CA ILE A 174 -19.75 22.55 4.36
C ILE A 174 -19.35 23.94 4.80
N VAL A 175 -20.05 24.47 5.78
CA VAL A 175 -19.76 25.76 6.43
C VAL A 175 -19.16 25.47 7.78
N CYS A 176 -18.00 26.05 8.06
CA CYS A 176 -17.33 25.89 9.33
C CYS A 176 -16.95 27.25 9.92
N CYS A 177 -17.02 27.38 11.24
CA CYS A 177 -16.52 28.54 11.96
C CYS A 177 -15.19 28.21 12.65
N TYR A 178 -14.35 29.21 12.92
CA TYR A 178 -13.13 29.00 13.70
C TYR A 178 -13.48 28.51 15.11
N ALA A 179 -12.94 27.35 15.50
CA ALA A 179 -13.21 26.74 16.79
C ALA A 179 -12.45 27.40 17.96
N THR A 180 -11.79 28.53 17.72
CA THR A 180 -11.01 29.27 18.70
C THR A 180 -11.85 30.16 19.62
N SER A 181 -13.13 30.38 19.31
CA SER A 181 -14.01 31.35 20.01
C SER A 181 -15.13 30.73 20.85
N THR A 182 -15.41 29.43 20.74
CA THR A 182 -16.67 28.86 21.25
C THR A 182 -16.55 27.59 22.10
N PHE A 183 -15.38 27.19 22.58
CA PHE A 183 -15.30 26.03 23.48
C PHE A 183 -15.91 26.39 24.85
N PRO A 184 -17.12 25.92 25.21
CA PRO A 184 -17.72 26.25 26.49
C PRO A 184 -16.98 25.39 27.52
N GLU A 185 -16.29 26.03 28.45
CA GLU A 185 -15.84 25.39 29.69
C GLU A 185 -17.09 24.82 30.37
N LYS A 186 -17.26 23.51 30.29
CA LYS A 186 -18.04 22.82 31.31
C LYS A 186 -17.06 22.51 32.41
N ASP A 187 -17.10 23.35 33.44
CA ASP A 187 -16.40 23.18 34.71
C ASP A 187 -16.55 21.74 35.20
N ALA A 188 -15.50 20.94 34.99
CA ALA A 188 -15.27 19.75 35.79
C ALA A 188 -14.36 20.21 36.92
N PRO A 189 -14.86 20.30 38.18
CA PRO A 189 -14.03 20.72 39.29
C PRO A 189 -12.84 19.78 39.42
N LEU A 190 -11.65 20.38 39.48
CA LEU A 190 -10.44 19.69 39.95
C LEU A 190 -10.72 19.17 41.36
N PRO A 191 -10.37 17.91 41.69
CA PRO A 191 -10.44 17.44 43.05
C PRO A 191 -9.47 18.26 43.91
N GLU A 192 -10.01 18.91 44.95
CA GLU A 192 -9.21 19.56 45.99
C GLU A 192 -8.35 18.50 46.72
N PRO A 193 -7.14 18.86 47.15
CA PRO A 193 -6.28 17.98 47.94
C PRO A 193 -6.81 17.92 49.38
N GLU A 194 -7.44 16.80 49.74
CA GLU A 194 -7.75 16.49 51.13
C GLU A 194 -6.48 16.17 51.92
N GLN A 195 -6.39 16.79 53.10
CA GLN A 195 -5.32 16.68 54.06
C GLN A 195 -5.23 15.29 54.69
N GLN A 196 -4.00 14.90 55.02
CA GLN A 196 -3.60 13.68 55.72
C GLN A 196 -4.40 13.41 57.01
N PRO A 197 -4.61 12.12 57.32
CA PRO A 197 -4.04 11.62 58.57
C PRO A 197 -3.30 10.27 58.44
N GLU A 198 -2.17 10.23 59.15
CA GLU A 198 -1.37 9.10 59.69
C GLU A 198 -0.75 8.01 58.78
N PRO A 199 0.49 7.56 59.13
CA PRO A 199 1.36 6.82 58.22
C PRO A 199 1.01 5.34 58.15
N SER A 200 0.37 4.94 57.06
CA SER A 200 0.36 3.55 56.58
C SER A 200 1.50 3.35 55.57
N PRO A 201 2.09 2.14 55.47
CA PRO A 201 3.28 1.89 54.66
C PRO A 201 3.08 2.37 53.21
N GLN A 202 4.07 3.11 52.69
CA GLN A 202 4.05 3.75 51.37
C GLN A 202 3.55 2.78 50.30
N PRO A 203 2.41 3.05 49.63
CA PRO A 203 2.07 2.36 48.40
C PRO A 203 3.12 2.72 47.33
N GLU A 204 3.61 1.71 46.62
CA GLU A 204 4.51 1.90 45.48
C GLU A 204 3.96 2.98 44.54
N PRO A 205 4.79 3.91 44.06
CA PRO A 205 4.33 4.99 43.20
C PRO A 205 3.62 4.42 41.98
N ALA A 206 2.38 4.86 41.76
CA ALA A 206 1.59 4.45 40.61
C ALA A 206 2.41 4.69 39.33
N PRO A 207 2.50 3.69 38.42
CA PRO A 207 3.31 3.81 37.22
C PRO A 207 2.85 5.01 36.40
N THR A 208 3.79 5.89 36.07
CA THR A 208 3.53 7.07 35.24
C THR A 208 2.97 6.66 33.88
N PRO A 209 2.22 7.52 33.17
CA PRO A 209 1.76 7.25 31.81
C PRO A 209 2.89 6.87 30.84
N ALA A 210 4.11 7.38 31.07
CA ALA A 210 5.30 7.00 30.33
C ALA A 210 5.76 5.57 30.66
N GLN A 211 5.75 5.17 31.94
CA GLN A 211 6.04 3.79 32.36
C GLN A 211 4.96 2.81 31.90
N LEU A 212 3.68 3.21 31.88
CA LEU A 212 2.61 2.38 31.30
C LEU A 212 2.78 2.22 29.79
N ALA A 213 3.12 3.30 29.06
CA ALA A 213 3.40 3.22 27.63
C ALA A 213 4.65 2.37 27.33
N GLU A 214 5.67 2.45 28.18
CA GLU A 214 6.88 1.65 28.06
C GLU A 214 6.64 0.18 28.41
N GLN A 215 5.88 -0.12 29.48
CA GLN A 215 5.42 -1.47 29.79
C GLN A 215 4.52 -2.05 28.69
N GLU A 216 3.63 -1.25 28.10
CA GLU A 216 2.85 -1.68 26.94
C GLU A 216 3.73 -1.95 25.72
N ARG A 217 4.78 -1.14 25.47
CA ARG A 217 5.75 -1.40 24.40
C ARG A 217 6.53 -2.68 24.65
N GLN A 218 7.01 -2.89 25.87
CA GLN A 218 7.74 -4.09 26.26
C GLN A 218 6.85 -5.33 26.17
N LYS A 219 5.59 -5.27 26.63
CA LYS A 219 4.60 -6.32 26.42
C LYS A 219 4.34 -6.59 24.94
N ARG A 220 4.19 -5.55 24.11
CA ARG A 220 3.98 -5.72 22.66
C ARG A 220 5.22 -6.28 21.93
N GLN A 221 6.42 -6.00 22.42
CA GLN A 221 7.67 -6.55 21.90
C GLN A 221 7.86 -8.02 22.31
N ALA A 222 7.39 -8.41 23.50
CA ALA A 222 7.44 -9.79 23.98
C ALA A 222 6.62 -10.78 23.13
N TYR A 223 5.70 -10.31 22.28
CA TYR A 223 4.85 -11.16 21.42
C TYR A 223 5.17 -11.01 19.92
N ARG A 224 6.44 -10.80 19.59
CA ARG A 224 6.91 -10.74 18.20
C ARG A 224 8.16 -11.57 18.02
N VAL A 225 8.30 -12.13 16.82
CA VAL A 225 9.54 -12.78 16.40
C VAL A 225 9.82 -12.46 14.94
N ASN A 226 11.10 -12.24 14.62
CA ASN A 226 11.57 -12.27 13.25
C ASN A 226 11.92 -13.73 12.94
N ASP A 227 11.33 -14.29 11.90
CA ASP A 227 11.62 -15.65 11.47
C ASP A 227 11.61 -15.74 9.94
N ASP A 228 12.31 -16.72 9.42
CA ASP A 228 12.30 -17.09 8.02
C ASP A 228 11.32 -18.25 7.87
N VAL A 229 10.14 -17.96 7.32
CA VAL A 229 9.05 -18.96 7.19
C VAL A 229 8.55 -19.03 5.76
N LEU A 230 7.95 -20.17 5.42
CA LEU A 230 7.30 -20.29 4.11
C LEU A 230 6.05 -19.44 4.13
N PHE A 231 6.07 -18.41 3.29
CA PHE A 231 5.05 -17.37 3.29
C PHE A 231 4.61 -17.09 1.88
N ARG A 232 3.29 -17.08 1.67
CA ARG A 232 2.68 -16.63 0.42
C ARG A 232 1.59 -15.64 0.76
N TRP A 233 1.43 -14.64 -0.09
CA TRP A 233 0.43 -13.62 0.13
C TRP A 233 -0.13 -13.17 -1.21
N ARG A 234 -1.33 -12.59 -1.22
CA ARG A 234 -1.86 -11.87 -2.39
C ARG A 234 -2.86 -10.82 -1.97
N VAL A 235 -2.94 -9.74 -2.72
CA VAL A 235 -4.03 -8.77 -2.62
C VAL A 235 -5.31 -9.40 -3.19
N ILE A 236 -6.40 -9.25 -2.45
CA ILE A 236 -7.74 -9.67 -2.87
C ILE A 236 -8.66 -8.46 -2.99
N ARG A 237 -9.71 -8.58 -3.83
CA ARG A 237 -10.68 -7.50 -4.02
C ARG A 237 -11.59 -7.40 -2.79
N GLU A 238 -12.10 -6.21 -2.51
CA GLU A 238 -13.09 -6.01 -1.43
C GLU A 238 -14.32 -6.90 -1.61
N GLY A 239 -14.83 -7.04 -2.84
CA GLY A 239 -15.94 -7.97 -3.14
C GLY A 239 -15.61 -9.43 -2.83
N GLU A 240 -14.38 -9.88 -3.10
CA GLU A 240 -13.90 -11.23 -2.78
C GLU A 240 -13.78 -11.40 -1.25
N PHE A 241 -13.20 -10.43 -0.55
CA PHE A 241 -13.10 -10.44 0.92
C PHE A 241 -14.49 -10.51 1.58
N ASN A 242 -15.45 -9.72 1.12
CA ASN A 242 -16.82 -9.72 1.66
C ASN A 242 -17.52 -11.08 1.48
N GLN A 243 -17.30 -11.76 0.35
CA GLN A 243 -17.82 -13.11 0.13
C GLN A 243 -17.18 -14.13 1.08
N ILE A 244 -15.86 -14.04 1.25
CA ILE A 244 -15.11 -14.89 2.17
C ILE A 244 -15.56 -14.67 3.61
N GLU A 245 -15.75 -13.42 4.03
CA GLU A 245 -16.22 -13.09 5.38
C GLU A 245 -17.61 -13.68 5.65
N ARG A 246 -18.55 -13.57 4.69
CA ARG A 246 -19.88 -14.17 4.80
C ARG A 246 -19.79 -15.70 4.92
N TYR A 247 -18.98 -16.34 4.06
CA TYR A 247 -18.78 -17.79 4.11
C TYR A 247 -18.18 -18.22 5.46
N TYR A 248 -17.15 -17.52 5.91
CA TYR A 248 -16.45 -17.80 7.16
C TYR A 248 -17.39 -17.70 8.38
N LYS A 249 -18.26 -16.69 8.41
CA LYS A 249 -19.30 -16.55 9.44
C LYS A 249 -20.35 -17.68 9.38
N ALA A 250 -20.74 -18.10 8.18
CA ALA A 250 -21.74 -19.14 7.98
C ALA A 250 -21.22 -20.57 8.24
N ASN A 251 -19.91 -20.83 8.09
CA ASN A 251 -19.33 -22.18 8.10
C ASN A 251 -18.41 -22.43 9.30
N ASN A 252 -18.81 -22.00 10.49
CA ASN A 252 -18.08 -22.23 11.75
C ASN A 252 -16.60 -21.82 11.69
N ARG A 253 -16.32 -20.63 11.14
CA ARG A 253 -14.95 -20.10 11.01
C ARG A 253 -14.04 -20.94 10.11
N ASN A 254 -14.61 -21.72 9.20
CA ASN A 254 -13.85 -22.35 8.11
C ASN A 254 -13.79 -21.44 6.90
N PHE A 255 -12.65 -21.43 6.22
CA PHE A 255 -12.52 -20.75 4.95
C PHE A 255 -13.11 -21.61 3.82
N PRO A 256 -13.60 -20.98 2.74
CA PRO A 256 -13.91 -21.73 1.52
C PRO A 256 -12.65 -22.45 1.02
N PRO A 257 -12.75 -23.46 0.15
CA PRO A 257 -11.58 -24.05 -0.52
C PRO A 257 -10.65 -22.97 -1.08
N LEU A 258 -9.36 -23.30 -1.19
CA LEU A 258 -8.36 -22.45 -1.86
C LEU A 258 -8.92 -21.98 -3.22
N ARG A 259 -8.61 -20.73 -3.55
CA ARG A 259 -9.07 -19.98 -4.72
C ARG A 259 -9.63 -20.87 -5.84
N HIS A 260 -10.95 -20.83 -6.02
CA HIS A 260 -11.60 -21.41 -7.20
C HIS A 260 -11.91 -20.28 -8.18
N ASP A 261 -10.94 -19.89 -9.01
CA ASP A 261 -11.21 -18.95 -10.12
C ASP A 261 -11.73 -19.77 -11.29
N GLN A 262 -13.07 -19.87 -11.38
CA GLN A 262 -13.76 -20.64 -12.41
C GLN A 262 -13.28 -20.31 -13.83
N ARG A 263 -12.85 -19.05 -14.07
CA ARG A 263 -12.34 -18.63 -15.38
C ARG A 263 -10.99 -19.29 -15.70
N PHE A 264 -10.11 -19.41 -14.70
CA PHE A 264 -8.83 -20.09 -14.84
C PHE A 264 -9.03 -21.59 -15.02
N ASP A 265 -9.89 -22.21 -14.21
CA ASP A 265 -10.18 -23.65 -14.35
C ASP A 265 -10.81 -23.96 -15.70
N GLY A 266 -11.68 -23.08 -16.21
CA GLY A 266 -12.19 -23.16 -17.57
C GLY A 266 -11.09 -23.11 -18.63
N CYS A 267 -10.09 -22.23 -18.47
CA CYS A 267 -8.95 -22.16 -19.39
C CYS A 267 -8.08 -23.42 -19.33
N VAL A 268 -7.83 -23.97 -18.14
CA VAL A 268 -7.03 -25.20 -17.98
C VAL A 268 -7.74 -26.41 -18.60
N LYS A 269 -9.05 -26.56 -18.37
CA LYS A 269 -9.85 -27.62 -19.00
C LYS A 269 -9.89 -27.48 -20.52
N LEU A 270 -10.10 -26.27 -21.03
CA LEU A 270 -10.09 -26.02 -22.46
C LEU A 270 -8.71 -26.34 -23.07
N TRP A 271 -7.62 -26.04 -22.36
CA TRP A 271 -6.27 -26.43 -22.79
C TRP A 271 -6.13 -27.95 -22.92
N GLU A 272 -6.63 -28.73 -21.97
CA GLU A 272 -6.62 -30.21 -22.03
C GLU A 272 -7.38 -30.76 -23.25
N GLU A 273 -8.40 -30.05 -23.74
CA GLU A 273 -9.14 -30.43 -24.96
C GLU A 273 -8.42 -29.98 -26.24
N VAL A 274 -7.87 -28.77 -26.23
CA VAL A 274 -7.24 -28.15 -27.41
C VAL A 274 -5.84 -28.70 -27.65
N HIS A 275 -5.04 -28.95 -26.61
CA HIS A 275 -3.64 -29.34 -26.77
C HIS A 275 -3.48 -30.72 -27.43
N VAL A 276 -4.40 -31.66 -27.19
CA VAL A 276 -4.38 -32.98 -27.85
C VAL A 276 -4.57 -32.84 -29.35
N ARG A 277 -5.59 -32.06 -29.76
CA ARG A 277 -5.86 -31.78 -31.18
C ARG A 277 -4.71 -31.00 -31.83
N PHE A 278 -4.21 -29.99 -31.14
CA PHE A 278 -3.08 -29.20 -31.61
C PHE A 278 -1.79 -30.03 -31.77
N ARG A 279 -1.51 -30.94 -30.82
CA ARG A 279 -0.37 -31.86 -30.88
C ARG A 279 -0.42 -32.77 -32.11
N ALA A 280 -1.62 -33.26 -32.45
CA ALA A 280 -1.83 -34.12 -33.60
C ALA A 280 -1.62 -33.36 -34.93
N SER A 281 -2.20 -32.16 -35.05
CA SER A 281 -2.09 -31.35 -36.28
C SER A 281 -0.72 -30.71 -36.48
N ASN A 282 -0.07 -30.24 -35.39
CA ASN A 282 1.12 -29.40 -35.45
C ASN A 282 2.19 -29.81 -34.40
N PRO A 283 2.81 -30.98 -34.52
CA PRO A 283 3.73 -31.52 -33.50
C PRO A 283 4.96 -30.64 -33.25
N LYS A 284 5.45 -29.92 -34.28
CA LYS A 284 6.61 -29.02 -34.14
C LYS A 284 6.30 -27.76 -33.32
N ALA A 285 5.09 -27.21 -33.43
CA ALA A 285 4.67 -26.03 -32.69
C ALA A 285 4.03 -26.35 -31.33
N HIS A 286 3.63 -27.59 -31.11
CA HIS A 286 3.11 -28.06 -29.82
C HIS A 286 4.07 -27.78 -28.67
N SER A 287 5.35 -28.16 -28.80
CA SER A 287 6.31 -28.01 -27.70
C SER A 287 6.49 -26.54 -27.26
N PRO A 288 6.73 -25.57 -28.17
CA PRO A 288 6.77 -24.15 -27.80
C PRO A 288 5.51 -23.63 -27.13
N LEU A 289 4.33 -23.95 -27.68
CA LEU A 289 3.07 -23.40 -27.19
C LEU A 289 2.64 -24.02 -25.85
N ALA A 290 2.87 -25.33 -25.67
CA ALA A 290 2.61 -26.00 -24.39
C ALA A 290 3.52 -25.48 -23.28
N TRP A 291 4.80 -25.21 -23.61
CA TRP A 291 5.71 -24.57 -22.68
C TRP A 291 5.23 -23.15 -22.33
N LEU A 292 4.84 -22.33 -23.31
CA LEU A 292 4.29 -21.00 -23.07
C LEU A 292 3.06 -21.05 -22.14
N PHE A 293 2.10 -21.93 -22.43
CA PHE A 293 0.91 -22.11 -21.59
C PHE A 293 1.29 -22.43 -20.14
N GLN A 294 2.21 -23.39 -19.93
CA GLN A 294 2.65 -23.77 -18.60
C GLN A 294 3.35 -22.62 -17.86
N GLN A 295 4.18 -21.83 -18.54
CA GLN A 295 4.85 -20.67 -17.92
C GLN A 295 3.87 -19.56 -17.57
N ILE A 296 2.93 -19.20 -18.45
CA ILE A 296 1.91 -18.20 -18.15
C ILE A 296 1.00 -18.69 -17.01
N LYS A 297 0.68 -20.00 -16.98
CA LYS A 297 -0.06 -20.62 -15.87
C LYS A 297 0.68 -20.45 -14.54
N LEU A 298 1.99 -20.70 -14.51
CA LEU A 298 2.80 -20.49 -13.31
C LEU A 298 2.82 -19.01 -12.88
N ILE A 299 2.94 -18.08 -13.84
CA ILE A 299 2.88 -16.63 -13.55
C ILE A 299 1.51 -16.24 -12.96
N TYR A 300 0.42 -16.78 -13.50
CA TYR A 300 -0.93 -16.57 -12.93
C TYR A 300 -1.03 -17.08 -11.49
N LEU A 301 -0.52 -18.28 -11.21
CA LEU A 301 -0.57 -18.88 -9.87
C LEU A 301 0.26 -18.10 -8.84
N ARG A 302 1.30 -17.38 -9.30
CA ARG A 302 2.20 -16.58 -8.47
C ARG A 302 1.84 -15.11 -8.39
N SER A 303 0.85 -14.65 -9.17
CA SER A 303 0.45 -13.25 -9.19
C SER A 303 -0.16 -12.84 -7.85
N ASN A 304 0.40 -11.77 -7.27
CA ASN A 304 -0.03 -11.26 -5.98
C ASN A 304 -1.07 -10.13 -6.13
N HIS A 305 -1.34 -9.64 -7.34
CA HIS A 305 -2.26 -8.51 -7.57
C HIS A 305 -3.45 -8.89 -8.47
N PRO A 306 -4.70 -8.42 -8.18
CA PRO A 306 -5.87 -8.74 -9.00
C PRO A 306 -5.77 -8.31 -10.47
N GLN A 307 -5.03 -7.25 -10.78
CA GLN A 307 -4.83 -6.82 -12.17
C GLN A 307 -3.87 -7.74 -12.92
N GLU A 308 -2.82 -8.24 -12.24
CA GLU A 308 -1.91 -9.23 -12.81
C GLU A 308 -2.65 -10.53 -13.12
N LEU A 309 -3.60 -10.90 -12.26
CA LEU A 309 -4.43 -12.08 -12.43
C LEU A 309 -5.35 -11.99 -13.64
N ASP A 310 -6.07 -10.88 -13.80
CA ASP A 310 -6.91 -10.67 -14.97
C ASP A 310 -6.08 -10.61 -16.24
N PHE A 311 -4.92 -9.96 -16.19
CA PHE A 311 -4.02 -9.84 -17.32
C PHE A 311 -3.40 -11.17 -17.74
N THR A 312 -2.87 -11.96 -16.81
CA THR A 312 -2.29 -13.29 -17.09
C THR A 312 -3.34 -14.27 -17.58
N LEU A 313 -4.57 -14.19 -17.07
CA LEU A 313 -5.71 -14.95 -17.58
C LEU A 313 -6.04 -14.58 -19.04
N GLU A 314 -5.96 -13.29 -19.39
CA GLU A 314 -6.14 -12.84 -20.77
C GLU A 314 -5.06 -13.39 -21.70
N VAL A 315 -3.80 -13.40 -21.24
CA VAL A 315 -2.69 -14.03 -21.99
C VAL A 315 -2.91 -15.53 -22.16
N LEU A 316 -3.40 -16.25 -21.14
CA LEU A 316 -3.74 -17.68 -21.25
C LEU A 316 -4.80 -17.94 -22.32
N LYS A 317 -5.85 -17.11 -22.38
CA LYS A 317 -6.89 -17.20 -23.40
C LYS A 317 -6.34 -16.98 -24.81
N GLN A 318 -5.39 -16.05 -24.97
CA GLN A 318 -4.75 -15.82 -26.27
C GLN A 318 -3.86 -16.98 -26.70
N VAL A 319 -3.16 -17.63 -25.76
CA VAL A 319 -2.41 -18.87 -26.04
C VAL A 319 -3.37 -19.98 -26.52
N LEU A 320 -4.55 -20.09 -25.89
CA LEU A 320 -5.60 -21.03 -26.30
C LEU A 320 -6.15 -20.70 -27.70
N GLU A 321 -6.48 -19.44 -27.98
CA GLU A 321 -6.96 -19.00 -29.28
C GLU A 321 -5.96 -19.31 -30.39
N VAL A 322 -4.67 -19.04 -30.15
CA VAL A 322 -3.58 -19.39 -31.08
C VAL A 322 -3.52 -20.91 -31.30
N ALA A 323 -3.66 -21.71 -30.24
CA ALA A 323 -3.69 -23.17 -30.36
C ALA A 323 -4.89 -23.67 -31.19
N GLU A 324 -6.08 -23.13 -30.97
CA GLU A 324 -7.31 -23.50 -31.69
C GLU A 324 -7.26 -23.11 -33.16
N LEU A 325 -6.87 -21.86 -33.45
CA LEU A 325 -6.75 -21.37 -34.82
C LEU A 325 -5.68 -22.15 -35.57
N HIS A 326 -4.55 -22.46 -34.95
CA HIS A 326 -3.47 -23.21 -35.59
C HIS A 326 -3.82 -24.71 -35.71
N ALA A 327 -4.56 -25.29 -34.77
CA ALA A 327 -5.06 -26.67 -34.89
C ALA A 327 -6.05 -26.87 -36.05
N THR A 328 -6.81 -25.83 -36.40
CA THR A 328 -7.82 -25.84 -37.46
C THR A 328 -7.31 -25.31 -38.81
N THR A 329 -6.17 -24.61 -38.82
CA THR A 329 -5.55 -24.04 -40.01
C THR A 329 -4.41 -24.92 -40.54
N PHE A 330 -3.98 -24.67 -41.77
CA PHE A 330 -2.82 -25.33 -42.40
C PHE A 330 -1.52 -25.14 -41.60
N ASN A 331 -0.69 -26.19 -41.56
CA ASN A 331 0.61 -26.19 -40.88
C ASN A 331 1.62 -25.26 -41.59
N SER A 332 1.82 -24.07 -41.03
CA SER A 332 2.79 -23.10 -41.53
C SER A 332 4.12 -23.19 -40.77
N ASN A 333 5.21 -23.43 -41.52
CA ASN A 333 6.56 -23.37 -40.96
C ASN A 333 6.89 -21.98 -40.38
N ARG A 334 6.32 -20.90 -40.94
CA ARG A 334 6.55 -19.54 -40.45
C ARG A 334 5.87 -19.30 -39.11
N ILE A 335 4.62 -19.75 -38.95
CA ILE A 335 3.93 -19.68 -37.66
C ILE A 335 4.67 -20.52 -36.61
N ASN A 336 5.15 -21.71 -36.98
CA ASN A 336 5.95 -22.55 -36.08
C ASN A 336 7.25 -21.85 -35.64
N GLU A 337 7.93 -21.15 -36.55
CA GLU A 337 9.10 -20.32 -36.25
C GLU A 337 8.73 -19.18 -35.27
N ILE A 338 7.62 -18.45 -35.50
CA ILE A 338 7.19 -17.38 -34.60
C ILE A 338 6.88 -17.92 -33.20
N LEU A 339 6.19 -19.05 -33.07
CA LEU A 339 5.93 -19.66 -31.76
C LEU A 339 7.22 -20.07 -31.04
N GLY A 340 8.21 -20.59 -31.77
CA GLY A 340 9.54 -20.86 -31.24
C GLY A 340 10.25 -19.60 -30.75
N LEU A 341 10.11 -18.48 -31.49
CA LEU A 341 10.64 -17.18 -31.09
C LEU A 341 9.92 -16.59 -29.89
N LEU A 342 8.59 -16.74 -29.77
CA LEU A 342 7.83 -16.32 -28.59
C LEU A 342 8.23 -17.09 -27.34
N LYS A 343 8.48 -18.39 -27.44
CA LYS A 343 9.09 -19.16 -26.33
C LYS A 343 10.41 -18.53 -25.89
N ARG A 344 11.34 -18.30 -26.81
CA ARG A 344 12.65 -17.68 -26.50
C ARG A 344 12.50 -16.28 -25.91
N LYS A 345 11.53 -15.51 -26.41
CA LYS A 345 11.21 -14.18 -25.89
C LYS A 345 10.86 -14.26 -24.41
N LEU A 346 9.92 -15.14 -24.02
CA LEU A 346 9.56 -15.30 -22.61
C LEU A 346 10.73 -15.82 -21.76
N GLU A 347 11.53 -16.77 -22.28
CA GLU A 347 12.74 -17.25 -21.59
C GLU A 347 13.71 -16.10 -21.29
N PHE A 348 13.95 -15.22 -22.26
CA PHE A 348 14.82 -14.07 -22.07
C PHE A 348 14.20 -13.02 -21.15
N MET A 349 12.88 -12.83 -21.16
CA MET A 349 12.20 -11.96 -20.19
C MET A 349 12.36 -12.48 -18.75
N ILE A 350 12.16 -13.78 -18.54
CA ILE A 350 12.36 -14.42 -17.22
C ILE A 350 13.81 -14.24 -16.77
N LYS A 351 14.79 -14.54 -17.63
CA LYS A 351 16.22 -14.40 -17.30
C LYS A 351 16.63 -12.94 -17.07
N ARG A 352 16.08 -12.00 -17.83
CA ARG A 352 16.32 -10.56 -17.67
C ARG A 352 15.88 -10.10 -16.28
N ASP A 353 14.69 -10.51 -15.86
CA ASP A 353 14.11 -10.10 -14.58
C ASP A 353 14.82 -10.78 -13.40
N GLN A 354 15.24 -12.04 -13.56
CA GLN A 354 16.10 -12.73 -12.60
C GLN A 354 17.47 -12.04 -12.43
N ALA A 355 18.13 -11.67 -13.53
CA ALA A 355 19.40 -10.94 -13.49
C ALA A 355 19.24 -9.56 -12.84
N PHE A 356 18.12 -8.87 -13.10
CA PHE A 356 17.81 -7.59 -12.46
C PHE A 356 17.68 -7.73 -10.94
N ILE A 357 16.91 -8.72 -10.47
CA ILE A 357 16.71 -8.99 -9.04
C ILE A 357 18.02 -9.40 -8.37
N GLY A 358 18.84 -10.20 -9.04
CA GLY A 358 20.15 -10.64 -8.55
C GLY A 358 21.25 -9.56 -8.58
N GLY A 359 20.99 -8.39 -9.15
CA GLY A 359 21.99 -7.33 -9.30
C GLY A 359 23.06 -7.62 -10.38
N ASP A 360 22.83 -8.59 -11.26
CA ASP A 360 23.71 -8.92 -12.39
C ASP A 360 23.44 -7.98 -13.57
N GLY A 361 24.06 -6.80 -13.55
CA GLY A 361 23.87 -5.77 -14.57
C GLY A 361 24.28 -6.21 -15.98
N ASP A 362 25.36 -6.99 -16.10
CA ASP A 362 25.85 -7.49 -17.39
C ASP A 362 24.91 -8.57 -17.95
N GLY A 363 24.46 -9.50 -17.11
CA GLY A 363 23.45 -10.49 -17.46
C GLY A 363 22.13 -9.85 -17.89
N HIS A 364 21.69 -8.82 -17.16
CA HIS A 364 20.48 -8.06 -17.50
C HIS A 364 20.60 -7.39 -18.88
N LYS A 365 21.71 -6.69 -19.15
CA LYS A 365 21.97 -6.03 -20.44
C LYS A 365 22.03 -7.05 -21.58
N LYS A 366 22.73 -8.17 -21.39
CA LYS A 366 22.80 -9.25 -22.38
C LYS A 366 21.42 -9.82 -22.72
N MET A 367 20.54 -9.99 -21.74
CA MET A 367 19.18 -10.46 -22.00
C MET A 367 18.33 -9.43 -22.75
N LEU A 368 18.51 -8.12 -22.51
CA LEU A 368 17.87 -7.06 -23.30
C LEU A 368 18.30 -7.09 -24.77
N ASP A 369 19.60 -7.27 -25.04
CA ASP A 369 20.12 -7.36 -26.41
C ASP A 369 19.53 -8.59 -27.13
N ASN A 370 19.47 -9.74 -26.45
CA ASN A 370 18.85 -10.96 -26.97
C ASN A 370 17.34 -10.79 -27.25
N LEU A 371 16.62 -10.07 -26.38
CA LEU A 371 15.20 -9.77 -26.58
C LEU A 371 15.00 -8.93 -27.85
N LEU A 372 15.84 -7.91 -28.05
CA LEU A 372 15.79 -7.05 -29.24
C LEU A 372 16.04 -7.85 -30.52
N GLU A 373 16.98 -8.80 -30.50
CA GLU A 373 17.25 -9.69 -31.64
C GLU A 373 16.04 -10.58 -31.95
N VAL A 374 15.44 -11.19 -30.92
CA VAL A 374 14.23 -12.03 -31.07
C VAL A 374 13.06 -11.21 -31.62
N GLU A 375 12.83 -9.99 -31.15
CA GLU A 375 11.76 -9.13 -31.66
C GLU A 375 11.97 -8.73 -33.12
N LYS A 376 13.20 -8.37 -33.51
CA LYS A 376 13.56 -8.13 -34.91
C LYS A 376 13.28 -9.36 -35.77
N ARG A 377 13.62 -10.55 -35.28
CA ARG A 377 13.36 -11.79 -36.01
C ARG A 377 11.86 -12.09 -36.13
N ILE A 378 11.08 -11.86 -35.08
CA ILE A 378 9.61 -11.99 -35.13
C ILE A 378 9.04 -11.07 -36.21
N ALA A 379 9.46 -9.80 -36.26
CA ALA A 379 9.01 -8.85 -37.28
C ALA A 379 9.35 -9.33 -38.71
N GLN A 380 10.58 -9.78 -38.95
CA GLN A 380 11.02 -10.31 -40.25
C GLN A 380 10.24 -11.54 -40.72
N VAL A 381 9.88 -12.44 -39.80
CA VAL A 381 9.08 -13.63 -40.15
C VAL A 381 7.63 -13.23 -40.41
N ARG A 382 7.10 -12.25 -39.67
CA ARG A 382 5.74 -11.74 -39.83
C ARG A 382 5.50 -11.04 -41.17
N GLU A 383 6.46 -10.24 -41.63
CA GLU A 383 6.40 -9.59 -42.95
C GLU A 383 6.29 -10.59 -44.11
N LYS A 384 6.74 -11.82 -43.88
CA LYS A 384 6.71 -12.89 -44.89
C LYS A 384 5.45 -13.75 -44.83
N LEU A 385 4.49 -13.46 -43.94
CA LEU A 385 3.28 -14.28 -43.81
C LEU A 385 2.33 -14.06 -45.00
N GLU A 386 1.67 -15.14 -45.42
CA GLU A 386 0.70 -15.13 -46.50
C GLU A 386 -0.69 -14.70 -46.00
N LEU A 387 -1.54 -14.17 -46.90
CA LEU A 387 -2.91 -13.74 -46.60
C LEU A 387 -3.77 -14.83 -45.93
N LYS A 388 -3.57 -16.10 -46.30
CA LYS A 388 -4.28 -17.24 -45.69
C LYS A 388 -3.89 -17.49 -44.23
N GLU A 389 -2.74 -16.97 -43.80
CA GLU A 389 -2.18 -17.09 -42.45
C GLU A 389 -2.61 -15.91 -41.56
N ASN A 390 -3.32 -14.92 -42.11
CA ASN A 390 -3.51 -13.61 -41.47
C ASN A 390 -4.28 -13.69 -40.13
N LYS A 391 -5.24 -14.62 -39.99
CA LYS A 391 -5.97 -14.80 -38.72
C LYS A 391 -5.04 -15.28 -37.60
N VAL A 392 -4.31 -16.37 -37.83
CA VAL A 392 -3.34 -16.90 -36.86
C VAL A 392 -2.23 -15.88 -36.61
N ALA A 393 -1.75 -15.21 -37.67
CA ALA A 393 -0.73 -14.16 -37.58
C ALA A 393 -1.15 -13.01 -36.66
N THR A 394 -2.42 -12.61 -36.74
CA THR A 394 -3.01 -11.54 -35.93
C THR A 394 -3.09 -11.96 -34.45
N SER A 395 -3.58 -13.15 -34.14
CA SER A 395 -3.65 -13.64 -32.75
C SER A 395 -2.24 -13.85 -32.17
N VAL A 396 -1.29 -14.35 -32.96
CA VAL A 396 0.13 -14.46 -32.57
C VAL A 396 0.76 -13.08 -32.33
N HIS A 397 0.39 -12.06 -33.11
CA HIS A 397 0.84 -10.69 -32.86
C HIS A 397 0.30 -10.15 -31.54
N TYR A 398 -1.00 -10.29 -31.29
CA TYR A 398 -1.60 -9.85 -30.02
C TYR A 398 -0.98 -10.56 -28.82
N LEU A 399 -0.72 -11.87 -28.94
CA LEU A 399 0.01 -12.62 -27.92
C LEU A 399 1.40 -12.03 -27.70
N SER A 400 2.17 -11.74 -28.76
CA SER A 400 3.49 -11.12 -28.66
C SER A 400 3.47 -9.75 -27.96
N GLU A 401 2.46 -8.91 -28.28
CA GLU A 401 2.28 -7.59 -27.67
C GLU A 401 1.90 -7.69 -26.19
N ASN A 402 0.99 -8.61 -25.84
CA ASN A 402 0.64 -8.81 -24.45
C ASN A 402 1.81 -9.43 -23.68
N MET A 403 2.60 -10.31 -24.26
CA MET A 403 3.82 -10.80 -23.62
C MET A 403 4.77 -9.67 -23.23
N ASN A 404 4.89 -8.60 -24.02
CA ASN A 404 5.71 -7.42 -23.67
C ASN A 404 5.25 -6.68 -22.41
N ARG A 405 3.99 -6.86 -22.02
CA ARG A 405 3.41 -6.22 -20.83
C ARG A 405 3.57 -7.09 -19.57
N ILE A 406 4.07 -8.33 -19.70
CA ILE A 406 4.42 -9.16 -18.56
C ILE A 406 5.65 -8.54 -17.89
N ASN A 407 5.47 -8.07 -16.65
CA ASN A 407 6.55 -7.58 -15.83
C ASN A 407 6.81 -8.54 -14.66
N LEU A 408 7.96 -9.21 -14.65
CA LEU A 408 8.36 -10.09 -13.55
C LEU A 408 9.36 -9.42 -12.61
N SER A 409 9.84 -8.19 -12.91
CA SER A 409 10.78 -7.46 -12.05
C SER A 409 10.22 -7.16 -10.66
N ASP A 410 8.89 -7.10 -10.56
CA ASP A 410 8.16 -6.80 -9.32
C ASP A 410 7.58 -8.08 -8.69
N ALA A 411 7.96 -9.26 -9.17
CA ALA A 411 7.50 -10.54 -8.63
C ALA A 411 8.30 -10.91 -7.38
N ASP A 412 7.60 -11.30 -6.31
CA ASP A 412 8.26 -11.81 -5.10
C ASP A 412 8.86 -13.20 -5.29
N PHE A 413 8.47 -13.89 -6.38
CA PHE A 413 8.86 -15.27 -6.68
C PHE A 413 9.72 -15.30 -7.96
N PRO A 414 11.03 -15.00 -7.88
CA PRO A 414 11.90 -14.94 -9.05
C PRO A 414 12.17 -16.29 -9.72
N GLU A 415 11.82 -17.42 -9.10
CA GLU A 415 12.27 -18.74 -9.59
C GLU A 415 11.40 -19.32 -10.71
N GLY A 416 11.89 -19.32 -11.95
CA GLY A 416 11.30 -20.03 -13.10
C GLY A 416 11.42 -21.56 -13.05
N GLY A 417 11.30 -22.19 -11.88
CA GLY A 417 11.29 -23.65 -11.75
C GLY A 417 10.03 -24.27 -12.37
N GLU A 418 10.20 -25.40 -13.06
CA GLU A 418 9.12 -26.17 -13.70
C GLU A 418 8.17 -26.83 -12.69
N ASP A 419 8.56 -26.88 -11.41
CA ASP A 419 7.77 -27.49 -10.35
C ASP A 419 6.85 -26.46 -9.65
N PRO A 420 5.51 -26.62 -9.70
CA PRO A 420 4.61 -25.85 -8.84
C PRO A 420 4.83 -26.10 -7.33
N ASN A 421 5.63 -27.10 -6.96
CA ASN A 421 6.17 -27.34 -5.62
C ASN A 421 7.64 -26.90 -5.46
N ALA A 422 8.24 -26.24 -6.46
CA ALA A 422 9.60 -25.71 -6.37
C ALA A 422 9.77 -24.92 -5.06
N GLU A 423 10.93 -25.12 -4.44
CA GLU A 423 11.24 -24.80 -3.05
C GLU A 423 10.44 -23.61 -2.54
N ARG A 424 9.56 -23.90 -1.59
CA ARG A 424 8.82 -22.86 -0.88
C ARG A 424 9.91 -21.92 -0.33
N LEU A 425 9.96 -20.69 -0.84
CA LEU A 425 10.97 -19.73 -0.42
C LEU A 425 10.64 -19.28 1.00
N LEU A 426 11.65 -19.32 1.86
CA LEU A 426 11.54 -18.74 3.19
C LEU A 426 11.53 -17.21 3.03
N TYR A 427 10.56 -16.55 3.65
CA TYR A 427 10.48 -15.10 3.70
C TYR A 427 10.84 -14.63 5.11
N PRO A 428 11.69 -13.60 5.22
CA PRO A 428 11.90 -12.91 6.48
C PRO A 428 10.61 -12.16 6.83
N VAL A 429 9.95 -12.63 7.88
CA VAL A 429 8.70 -12.06 8.39
C VAL A 429 8.83 -11.68 9.85
N ASN A 430 8.15 -10.61 10.25
CA ASN A 430 7.89 -10.30 11.65
C ASN A 430 6.48 -10.76 11.99
N ILE A 431 6.37 -11.81 12.80
CA ILE A 431 5.11 -12.45 13.16
C ILE A 431 4.65 -11.95 14.52
N SER A 432 3.36 -11.68 14.66
CA SER A 432 2.69 -11.38 15.92
C SER A 432 1.29 -11.98 15.92
N ALA A 433 0.65 -12.11 17.09
CA ALA A 433 -0.73 -12.61 17.19
C ALA A 433 -1.74 -11.80 16.36
N THR A 434 -1.50 -10.50 16.17
CA THR A 434 -2.44 -9.57 15.52
C THR A 434 -2.08 -9.24 14.07
N GLY A 435 -0.91 -9.64 13.59
CA GLY A 435 -0.39 -9.14 12.32
C GLY A 435 0.92 -9.78 11.88
N ILE A 436 1.20 -9.66 10.59
CA ILE A 436 2.43 -10.12 9.95
C ILE A 436 3.02 -8.95 9.17
N ALA A 437 4.32 -8.68 9.34
CA ALA A 437 5.06 -7.77 8.49
C ALA A 437 6.09 -8.52 7.65
N TYR A 438 6.24 -8.12 6.40
CA TYR A 438 7.08 -8.79 5.40
C TYR A 438 7.62 -7.79 4.40
N ARG A 439 8.55 -8.25 3.55
CA ARG A 439 9.13 -7.46 2.46
C ARG A 439 8.64 -7.99 1.11
N THR A 440 8.47 -7.10 0.16
CA THR A 440 7.99 -7.43 -1.18
C THR A 440 8.54 -6.49 -2.24
N HIS A 441 8.77 -7.00 -3.45
CA HIS A 441 9.08 -6.21 -4.64
C HIS A 441 7.83 -5.67 -5.33
N LYS A 442 6.63 -6.08 -4.89
CA LYS A 442 5.37 -5.66 -5.50
C LYS A 442 5.12 -4.17 -5.33
N LYS A 443 5.07 -3.48 -6.47
CA LYS A 443 4.66 -2.08 -6.59
C LYS A 443 3.13 -1.96 -6.54
N ASN A 444 2.66 -0.71 -6.44
CA ASN A 444 1.23 -0.37 -6.51
C ASN A 444 0.36 -0.97 -5.40
N LEU A 445 0.95 -1.35 -4.27
CA LEU A 445 0.20 -1.74 -3.09
C LEU A 445 -0.43 -0.51 -2.43
N ALA A 446 -1.70 -0.61 -2.09
CA ALA A 446 -2.43 0.45 -1.41
C ALA A 446 -2.68 0.11 0.06
N LYS A 447 -2.47 1.08 0.95
CA LYS A 447 -2.86 0.95 2.35
C LYS A 447 -4.38 0.82 2.42
N GLY A 448 -4.85 -0.15 3.18
CA GLY A 448 -6.26 -0.48 3.31
C GLY A 448 -6.71 -1.61 2.38
N SER A 449 -5.88 -2.03 1.41
CA SER A 449 -6.16 -3.23 0.62
C SER A 449 -6.25 -4.48 1.50
N PHE A 450 -7.05 -5.45 1.06
CA PHE A 450 -7.17 -6.74 1.72
C PHE A 450 -6.15 -7.71 1.13
N ALA A 451 -5.61 -8.59 1.97
CA ALA A 451 -4.68 -9.61 1.57
C ALA A 451 -5.10 -10.98 2.11
N GLU A 452 -4.89 -12.01 1.30
CA GLU A 452 -4.89 -13.39 1.73
C GLU A 452 -3.45 -13.81 2.04
N LEU A 453 -3.23 -14.40 3.20
CA LEU A 453 -1.92 -14.82 3.70
C LEU A 453 -1.92 -16.34 3.92
N HIS A 454 -0.84 -16.99 3.54
CA HIS A 454 -0.54 -18.40 3.80
C HIS A 454 0.81 -18.46 4.49
N ILE A 455 0.84 -18.93 5.72
CA ILE A 455 2.04 -18.98 6.54
C ILE A 455 2.23 -20.37 7.11
N ASP A 456 3.40 -20.95 6.86
CA ASP A 456 3.77 -22.23 7.42
C ASP A 456 4.39 -22.01 8.80
N LEU A 457 3.72 -22.51 9.83
CA LEU A 457 4.18 -22.40 11.22
C LEU A 457 4.49 -23.77 11.77
N SER A 458 5.55 -23.84 12.57
CA SER A 458 5.87 -25.01 13.38
C SER A 458 5.77 -24.67 14.87
N ASP A 459 4.94 -25.45 15.57
CA ASP A 459 4.72 -25.39 17.02
C ASP A 459 5.84 -26.08 17.82
N ASP A 460 6.38 -27.18 17.28
CA ASP A 460 7.41 -28.00 17.95
C ASP A 460 8.76 -28.05 17.22
N GLY A 461 8.89 -27.36 16.08
CA GLY A 461 10.08 -27.36 15.23
C GLY A 461 10.19 -28.57 14.29
N LYS A 462 9.26 -29.53 14.37
CA LYS A 462 9.26 -30.77 13.58
C LYS A 462 8.08 -30.84 12.61
N HIS A 463 6.90 -30.44 13.08
CA HIS A 463 5.68 -30.45 12.30
C HIS A 463 5.41 -29.05 11.77
N ILE A 464 5.32 -28.94 10.44
CA ILE A 464 5.01 -27.70 9.75
C ILE A 464 3.56 -27.76 9.31
N LYS A 465 2.76 -26.78 9.73
CA LYS A 465 1.37 -26.62 9.33
C LYS A 465 1.16 -25.30 8.60
N THR A 466 0.58 -25.37 7.41
CA THR A 466 0.16 -24.17 6.66
C THR A 466 -1.12 -23.59 7.26
N TRP A 467 -1.06 -22.33 7.66
CA TRP A 467 -2.18 -21.55 8.14
C TRP A 467 -2.58 -20.52 7.10
N ARG A 468 -3.88 -20.47 6.81
CA ARG A 468 -4.49 -19.48 5.91
C ARG A 468 -5.15 -18.40 6.75
N ALA A 469 -4.97 -17.13 6.39
CA ALA A 469 -5.63 -16.01 7.04
C ALA A 469 -5.95 -14.90 6.05
N PHE A 470 -6.84 -13.99 6.46
CA PHE A 470 -7.14 -12.78 5.70
C PHE A 470 -6.82 -11.55 6.53
N ALA A 471 -6.18 -10.58 5.91
CA ALA A 471 -5.60 -9.43 6.56
C ALA A 471 -5.91 -8.14 5.81
N LYS A 472 -5.67 -7.01 6.47
CA LYS A 472 -5.70 -5.69 5.86
C LYS A 472 -4.30 -5.08 5.89
N LEU A 473 -3.85 -4.53 4.77
CA LEU A 473 -2.57 -3.83 4.69
C LEU A 473 -2.68 -2.50 5.46
N VAL A 474 -1.97 -2.38 6.57
CA VAL A 474 -2.05 -1.19 7.47
C VAL A 474 -0.87 -0.25 7.32
N MET A 475 0.24 -0.73 6.76
CA MET A 475 1.44 0.05 6.51
C MET A 475 2.14 -0.49 5.26
N ILE A 476 2.61 0.44 4.44
CA ILE A 476 3.46 0.19 3.29
C ILE A 476 4.53 1.27 3.33
N GLN A 477 5.79 0.88 3.39
CA GLN A 477 6.93 1.79 3.47
C GLN A 477 8.01 1.31 2.50
N GLY A 478 8.51 2.20 1.65
CA GLY A 478 9.54 1.87 0.67
C GLY A 478 9.34 2.64 -0.64
N PRO A 479 10.09 2.28 -1.70
CA PRO A 479 11.09 1.21 -1.71
C PRO A 479 12.31 1.53 -0.84
N ASP A 480 12.97 0.51 -0.31
CA ASP A 480 14.30 0.63 0.31
C ASP A 480 15.42 0.55 -0.74
N PRO A 481 16.72 0.68 -0.38
CA PRO A 481 17.81 0.62 -1.36
C PRO A 481 17.88 -0.68 -2.17
N SER A 482 17.29 -1.77 -1.67
CA SER A 482 17.18 -3.06 -2.36
C SER A 482 15.87 -3.18 -3.15
N MET A 483 15.18 -2.07 -3.40
CA MET A 483 13.90 -2.00 -4.12
C MET A 483 12.77 -2.81 -3.46
N ASN A 484 12.86 -3.03 -2.15
CA ASN A 484 11.83 -3.74 -1.38
C ASN A 484 10.90 -2.76 -0.64
N TYR A 485 9.61 -3.08 -0.64
CA TYR A 485 8.61 -2.44 0.21
C TYR A 485 8.43 -3.26 1.49
N ARG A 486 8.45 -2.57 2.63
CA ARG A 486 8.05 -3.11 3.93
C ARG A 486 6.54 -2.98 4.06
N VAL A 487 5.88 -4.11 4.20
CA VAL A 487 4.42 -4.19 4.35
C VAL A 487 4.11 -4.72 5.73
N ALA A 488 3.17 -4.10 6.44
CA ALA A 488 2.56 -4.70 7.62
C ALA A 488 1.07 -4.90 7.41
N SER A 489 0.61 -6.08 7.81
CA SER A 489 -0.76 -6.53 7.67
C SER A 489 -1.35 -6.80 9.05
N MET A 490 -2.61 -6.40 9.24
CA MET A 490 -3.41 -6.70 10.42
C MET A 490 -4.35 -7.86 10.09
N LEU A 491 -4.29 -8.94 10.85
CA LEU A 491 -5.13 -10.12 10.64
C LEU A 491 -6.59 -9.78 11.00
N LEU A 492 -7.51 -10.07 10.08
CA LEU A 492 -8.95 -9.81 10.24
C LEU A 492 -9.73 -11.11 10.46
N LEU A 493 -9.43 -12.14 9.65
CA LEU A 493 -10.07 -13.45 9.74
C LEU A 493 -8.97 -14.51 9.90
N GLN A 494 -9.09 -15.31 10.95
CA GLN A 494 -8.15 -16.39 11.29
C GLN A 494 -8.94 -17.66 11.61
N PRO A 495 -8.51 -18.85 11.16
CA PRO A 495 -9.19 -20.08 11.50
C PRO A 495 -8.98 -20.41 12.99
N PRO A 496 -9.87 -21.22 13.61
CA PRO A 496 -9.73 -21.63 15.00
C PRO A 496 -8.34 -22.25 15.28
N GLY A 497 -7.72 -21.86 16.39
CA GLY A 497 -6.41 -22.35 16.83
C GLY A 497 -5.19 -21.73 16.13
N MET A 498 -5.38 -20.84 15.15
CA MET A 498 -4.24 -20.15 14.53
C MET A 498 -3.53 -19.23 15.52
N GLU A 499 -4.26 -18.50 16.36
CA GLU A 499 -3.69 -17.62 17.37
C GLU A 499 -2.78 -18.41 18.33
N ASP A 500 -3.26 -19.55 18.83
CA ASP A 500 -2.48 -20.44 19.70
C ASP A 500 -1.23 -20.97 18.98
N ALA A 501 -1.36 -21.35 17.70
CA ALA A 501 -0.23 -21.83 16.91
C ALA A 501 0.82 -20.74 16.64
N VAL A 502 0.38 -19.50 16.36
CA VAL A 502 1.27 -18.34 16.22
C VAL A 502 2.00 -18.08 17.54
N MET A 503 1.28 -18.12 18.66
CA MET A 503 1.85 -17.90 19.99
C MET A 503 2.86 -18.99 20.37
N ALA A 504 2.52 -20.27 20.14
CA ALA A 504 3.42 -21.39 20.37
C ALA A 504 4.69 -21.27 19.52
N HIS A 505 4.54 -20.91 18.25
CA HIS A 505 5.66 -20.67 17.34
C HIS A 505 6.56 -19.52 17.80
N ILE A 506 5.98 -18.37 18.19
CA ILE A 506 6.73 -17.22 18.72
C ILE A 506 7.53 -17.62 19.97
N LEU A 507 6.88 -18.30 20.93
CA LEU A 507 7.52 -18.74 22.17
C LEU A 507 8.66 -19.73 21.90
N ARG A 508 8.46 -20.68 20.97
CA ARG A 508 9.51 -21.62 20.54
C ARG A 508 10.70 -20.87 19.96
N LYS A 509 10.47 -19.97 19.00
CA LYS A 509 11.55 -19.20 18.35
C LYS A 509 12.29 -18.28 19.32
N GLN A 510 11.59 -17.66 20.27
CA GLN A 510 12.24 -16.87 21.32
C GLN A 510 13.13 -17.74 22.22
N ARG A 511 12.70 -18.96 22.58
CA ARG A 511 13.54 -19.91 23.33
C ARG A 511 14.77 -20.33 22.54
N GLU A 512 14.63 -20.59 21.24
CA GLU A 512 15.77 -20.90 20.34
C GLU A 512 16.76 -19.74 20.30
N LEU A 513 16.29 -18.49 20.15
CA LEU A 513 17.15 -17.31 20.17
C LEU A 513 17.90 -17.15 21.51
N ILE A 514 17.20 -17.30 22.63
CA ILE A 514 17.83 -17.22 23.97
C ILE A 514 18.84 -18.36 24.17
N ALA A 515 18.56 -19.57 23.69
CA ALA A 515 19.47 -20.70 23.80
C ALA A 515 20.72 -20.49 22.93
N ALA A 516 20.55 -19.95 21.71
CA ALA A 516 21.66 -19.59 20.82
C ALA A 516 22.55 -18.51 21.45
N GLU A 517 21.96 -17.44 22.02
CA GLU A 517 22.71 -16.38 22.72
C GLU A 517 23.51 -16.90 23.92
N LYS A 518 23.02 -17.96 24.58
CA LYS A 518 23.69 -18.61 25.71
C LYS A 518 24.67 -19.71 25.30
N GLY A 519 24.82 -20.02 24.01
CA GLY A 519 25.67 -21.09 23.51
C GLY A 519 25.20 -22.49 23.91
N LEU A 520 23.89 -22.69 24.07
CA LEU A 520 23.27 -23.95 24.46
C LEU A 520 22.72 -24.76 23.27
N LEU A 521 22.93 -24.29 22.04
CA LEU A 521 22.48 -24.91 20.79
C LEU A 521 23.65 -25.39 19.93
#